data_AF-A0ABD4Q578-F1
#
_entry.id   AF-A0ABD4Q578-F1
#
_cell.length_a   1.000
_cell.length_b   1.000
_cell.length_c   1.000
_cell.angle_alpha   90.00
_cell.angle_beta   90.00
_cell.angle_gamma   90.00
#
_symmetry.space_group_name_H-M   'P 1'
#
loop_
_entity.id
_entity.type
_entity.pdbx_description
1 polymer ?
#
loop_
_entity_poly.entity_id
_entity_poly.type
_entity_poly.pdbx_seq_one_letter_code
_entity_poly.pdbx_strand_id
1 'polypeptide(L)'
;TIWWLVAGALVIAELLTGSFYLLMLALGAIGGALCAHMGLAPIAQLVIAAVLGSAFVLACYLVRRRLPSRQPASSNRDVNLDVGESVMV
;
A
#
# COMPACT_ATOMS: atom_id res chain seq x y z
N THR A 1 4.63 -19.70 -13.60
CA THR A 1 3.85 -19.73 -12.34
C THR A 1 2.66 -18.80 -12.51
N ILE A 2 1.42 -19.22 -12.18
CA ILE A 2 0.19 -18.42 -12.41
C ILE A 2 0.20 -17.08 -11.65
N TRP A 3 1.00 -17.01 -10.59
CA TRP A 3 1.22 -15.83 -9.76
C TRP A 3 1.62 -14.56 -10.51
N TRP A 4 2.36 -14.67 -11.63
CA TRP A 4 2.72 -13.50 -12.44
C TRP A 4 1.51 -12.87 -13.12
N LEU A 5 0.53 -13.69 -13.57
CA LEU A 5 -0.71 -13.19 -14.15
C LEU A 5 -1.55 -12.48 -13.09
N VAL A 6 -1.63 -13.05 -11.88
CA VAL A 6 -2.34 -12.46 -10.75
C VAL A 6 -1.70 -11.11 -10.35
N ALA A 7 -0.37 -11.07 -10.22
CA ALA A 7 0.35 -9.84 -9.90
C ALA A 7 0.13 -8.76 -10.97
N GLY A 8 0.23 -9.11 -12.26
CA GLY A 8 -0.03 -8.19 -13.36
C GLY A 8 -1.47 -7.66 -13.37
N ALA A 9 -2.46 -8.54 -13.17
CA ALA A 9 -3.87 -8.15 -13.10
C ALA A 9 -4.15 -7.20 -11.93
N LEU A 10 -3.55 -7.44 -10.75
CA LEU A 10 -3.68 -6.56 -9.58
C LEU A 10 -3.07 -5.18 -9.84
N VAL A 11 -1.92 -5.10 -10.51
CA VAL A 11 -1.30 -3.82 -10.89
C VAL A 11 -2.18 -3.06 -11.88
N ILE A 12 -2.70 -3.72 -12.92
CA ILE A 12 -3.59 -3.08 -13.89
C ILE A 12 -4.86 -2.57 -13.18
N ALA A 13 -5.49 -3.41 -12.35
CA ALA A 13 -6.68 -3.03 -11.59
C ALA A 13 -6.41 -1.84 -10.66
N GLU A 14 -5.22 -1.77 -10.06
CA GLU A 14 -4.82 -0.62 -9.26
C GLU A 14 -4.77 0.67 -10.08
N LEU A 15 -4.11 0.63 -11.24
CA LEU A 15 -3.99 1.80 -12.12
C LEU A 15 -5.34 2.31 -12.60
N LEU A 16 -6.31 1.41 -12.78
CA LEU A 16 -7.69 1.76 -13.14
C LEU A 16 -8.48 2.36 -11.96
N THR A 17 -8.22 1.89 -10.74
CA THR A 17 -8.98 2.29 -9.55
C THR A 17 -8.37 3.52 -8.86
N GLY A 18 -7.07 3.79 -9.08
CA GLY A 18 -6.32 4.86 -8.40
C GLY A 18 -6.11 4.62 -6.90
N SER A 19 -6.24 3.37 -6.44
CA SER A 19 -6.06 2.99 -5.05
C SER A 19 -4.57 2.66 -4.75
N PHE A 20 -4.27 2.28 -3.51
CA PHE A 20 -2.96 1.74 -3.13
C PHE A 20 -3.04 0.34 -2.49
N TYR A 21 -4.23 -0.26 -2.39
CA TYR A 21 -4.43 -1.54 -1.71
C TYR A 21 -4.13 -2.74 -2.60
N LEU A 22 -4.41 -2.66 -3.91
CA LEU A 22 -4.21 -3.78 -4.82
C LEU A 22 -2.72 -3.99 -5.11
N LEU A 23 -1.92 -2.92 -5.10
CA LEU A 23 -0.48 -2.98 -5.27
C LEU A 23 0.20 -3.73 -4.11
N MET A 24 -0.39 -3.63 -2.91
CA MET A 24 0.05 -4.36 -1.71
C MET A 24 -0.20 -5.86 -1.83
N LEU A 25 -1.37 -6.23 -2.36
CA LEU A 25 -1.69 -7.61 -2.68
C LEU A 25 -0.81 -8.17 -3.80
N ALA A 26 -0.47 -7.36 -4.80
CA ALA A 26 0.43 -7.76 -5.89
C ALA A 26 1.81 -8.15 -5.36
N LEU A 27 2.32 -7.45 -4.34
CA LEU A 27 3.58 -7.82 -3.68
C LEU A 27 3.48 -9.17 -2.94
N GLY A 28 2.34 -9.47 -2.32
CA GLY A 28 2.07 -10.81 -1.76
C GLY A 28 2.08 -11.90 -2.84
N ALA A 29 1.48 -11.63 -4.01
CA ALA A 29 1.49 -12.54 -5.15
C ALA A 29 2.90 -12.77 -5.72
N ILE A 30 3.77 -11.75 -5.72
CA ILE A 30 5.20 -11.89 -6.08
C ILE A 30 5.91 -12.83 -5.10
N GLY A 31 5.60 -12.75 -3.80
CA GLY A 31 6.08 -13.70 -2.80
C GLY A 31 5.67 -15.15 -3.12
N GLY A 32 4.40 -15.36 -3.49
CA GLY A 32 3.92 -16.67 -3.99
C GLY A 32 4.63 -17.14 -5.26
N ALA A 33 4.92 -16.23 -6.19
CA ALA A 33 5.68 -16.51 -7.41
C ALA A 33 7.11 -16.99 -7.11
N LEU A 34 7.80 -16.32 -6.17
CA LEU A 34 9.13 -16.70 -5.69
C LEU A 34 9.12 -18.10 -5.07
N CYS A 35 8.13 -18.39 -4.21
CA CYS A 35 8.00 -19.72 -3.62
C CYS A 35 7.76 -20.81 -4.66
N ALA A 36 6.97 -20.50 -5.69
CA ALA A 36 6.73 -21.43 -6.79
C ALA A 36 8.00 -21.67 -7.63
N HIS A 37 8.88 -20.67 -7.77
CA HIS A 37 10.21 -20.87 -8.37
C HIS A 37 11.16 -21.70 -7.50
N MET A 38 10.99 -21.69 -6.17
CA MET A 38 11.75 -22.55 -5.25
C MET A 38 11.22 -24.00 -5.16
N GLY A 39 10.19 -24.36 -5.95
CA GLY A 39 9.65 -25.72 -5.98
C GLY A 39 8.77 -26.09 -4.77
N LEU A 40 8.31 -25.10 -3.99
CA LEU A 40 7.42 -25.34 -2.84
C LEU A 40 6.06 -25.87 -3.28
N ALA A 41 5.43 -26.67 -2.40
CA ALA A 41 4.10 -27.23 -2.63
C ALA A 41 3.03 -26.12 -2.85
N PRO A 42 1.97 -26.37 -3.65
CA PRO A 42 0.96 -25.36 -3.98
C PRO A 42 0.29 -24.72 -2.76
N ILE A 43 0.03 -25.53 -1.71
CA ILE A 43 -0.54 -25.05 -0.45
C ILE A 43 0.40 -24.09 0.26
N ALA A 44 1.70 -24.39 0.30
CA ALA A 44 2.70 -23.50 0.90
C ALA A 44 2.79 -22.17 0.15
N GLN A 45 2.69 -22.18 -1.18
CA GLN A 45 2.66 -20.96 -1.99
C GLN A 45 1.47 -20.06 -1.63
N LEU A 46 0.27 -20.64 -1.48
CA LEU A 46 -0.94 -19.91 -1.11
C LEU A 46 -0.84 -19.31 0.30
N VAL A 47 -0.35 -20.09 1.26
CA VAL A 47 -0.18 -19.62 2.65
C VAL A 47 0.81 -18.47 2.70
N ILE A 48 1.97 -18.61 2.05
CA ILE A 48 3.00 -17.56 2.04
C ILE A 48 2.48 -16.30 1.33
N ALA A 49 1.80 -16.45 0.19
CA ALA A 49 1.22 -15.32 -0.52
C ALA A 49 0.17 -14.58 0.33
N ALA A 50 -0.70 -15.31 1.04
CA ALA A 50 -1.69 -14.73 1.94
C ALA A 50 -1.03 -13.98 3.10
N VAL A 51 -0.04 -14.59 3.75
CA VAL A 51 0.71 -13.98 4.86
C VAL A 51 1.43 -12.71 4.39
N LEU A 52 2.16 -12.77 3.27
CA LEU A 52 2.88 -11.61 2.75
C LEU A 52 1.93 -10.50 2.30
N GLY A 53 0.82 -10.83 1.63
CA GLY A 53 -0.20 -9.87 1.22
C GLY A 53 -0.83 -9.17 2.43
N SER A 54 -1.27 -9.92 3.44
CA SER A 54 -1.84 -9.35 4.67
C SER A 54 -0.82 -8.54 5.47
N ALA A 55 0.42 -9.01 5.59
CA ALA A 55 1.48 -8.29 6.28
C ALA A 55 1.80 -6.95 5.61
N PHE A 56 1.87 -6.92 4.27
CA PHE A 56 2.11 -5.69 3.54
C PHE A 56 0.96 -4.71 3.77
N VAL A 57 -0.30 -5.14 3.59
CA VAL A 57 -1.51 -4.32 3.82
C VAL A 57 -1.53 -3.74 5.23
N LEU A 58 -1.28 -4.57 6.24
CA LEU A 58 -1.23 -4.13 7.63
C LEU A 58 -0.10 -3.12 7.87
N ALA A 59 1.07 -3.32 7.25
CA ALA A 59 2.19 -2.40 7.35
C ALA A 59 1.86 -1.01 6.77
N CYS A 60 1.31 -0.86 5.56
CA CYS A 60 0.89 0.50 5.14
C CYS A 60 -0.25 1.04 5.98
N TYR A 61 -1.19 0.21 6.42
CA TYR A 61 -2.27 0.70 7.27
C TYR A 61 -1.72 1.35 8.55
N LEU A 62 -0.77 0.69 9.20
CA LEU A 62 -0.10 1.21 10.39
C LEU A 62 0.77 2.45 10.07
N VAL A 63 1.51 2.46 8.97
CA VAL A 63 2.32 3.61 8.55
C VAL A 63 1.43 4.82 8.23
N ARG A 64 0.34 4.63 7.48
CA ARG A 64 -0.63 5.68 7.15
C ARG A 64 -1.31 6.23 8.40
N ARG A 65 -1.61 5.38 9.38
CA ARG A 65 -2.18 5.80 10.66
C ARG A 65 -1.21 6.63 11.51
N ARG A 66 0.10 6.43 11.34
CA ARG A 66 1.14 7.21 12.02
C ARG A 66 1.49 8.52 11.31
N LEU A 67 1.09 8.69 10.05
CA LEU A 67 1.23 9.99 9.39
C LEU A 67 0.24 10.98 10.03
N PRO A 68 0.71 12.15 10.50
CA PRO A 68 -0.18 13.17 11.01
C PRO A 68 -1.20 13.54 9.93
N SER A 69 -2.48 13.61 10.30
CA SER A 69 -3.53 14.09 9.41
C SER A 69 -3.07 15.42 8.80
N ARG A 70 -3.12 15.54 7.47
CA ARG A 70 -2.86 16.80 6.78
C ARG A 70 -3.71 17.87 7.47
N GLN A 71 -3.07 18.91 8.02
CA GLN A 71 -3.79 20.00 8.66
C GLN A 71 -4.83 20.53 7.68
N PRO A 72 -6.07 20.82 8.14
CA PRO A 72 -7.08 21.40 7.27
C PRO A 72 -6.51 22.63 6.58
N ALA A 73 -6.79 22.79 5.28
CA ALA A 73 -6.18 23.81 4.43
C ALA A 73 -6.25 25.23 5.02
N SER A 74 -7.27 25.52 5.83
CA SER A 74 -7.45 26.80 6.53
C SER A 74 -6.47 27.06 7.68
N SER A 75 -5.93 26.01 8.31
CA SER A 75 -4.99 26.10 9.43
C SER A 75 -3.56 25.71 9.04
N ASN A 76 -3.36 25.26 7.80
CA ASN A 76 -2.08 24.77 7.33
C ASN A 76 -1.21 25.95 6.89
N ARG A 77 -0.13 26.22 7.62
CA ARG A 77 0.85 27.29 7.27
C ARG A 77 1.47 27.11 5.89
N ASP A 78 1.57 25.86 5.42
CA ASP A 78 2.07 25.55 4.08
C ASP A 78 1.10 25.98 2.96
N VAL A 79 -0.18 26.18 3.28
CA VAL A 79 -1.23 26.59 2.33
C VAL A 79 -1.62 28.06 2.53
N ASN A 80 -1.72 28.50 3.79
CA ASN A 80 -2.09 29.86 4.15
C ASN A 80 -0.93 30.51 4.89
N LEU A 81 -0.11 31.28 4.15
CA LEU A 81 1.09 31.94 4.66
C LEU A 81 0.80 33.00 5.74
N ASP A 82 -0.45 33.45 5.82
CA ASP A 82 -0.95 34.42 6.82
C ASP A 82 -1.21 33.76 8.20
N VAL A 83 -1.23 32.42 8.27
CA VAL A 83 -1.43 31.69 9.53
C VAL A 83 -0.17 31.77 10.39
N GLY A 84 -0.22 32.63 11.40
CA GLY A 84 0.86 32.83 12.40
C GLY A 84 1.45 34.23 12.42
N GLU A 85 0.92 35.17 11.62
CA GLU A 85 1.33 36.57 11.66
C GLU A 85 0.75 37.30 12.90
N SER A 86 1.56 38.12 13.56
CA SER A 86 1.15 38.86 14.76
C SER A 86 0.43 40.15 14.39
N VAL A 87 -0.86 40.25 14.74
CA VAL A 87 -1.64 41.48 14.55
C VAL A 87 -1.26 42.48 15.65
N MET A 88 -0.59 43.58 15.28
CA MET A 88 -0.47 44.74 16.18
C MET A 88 -1.77 45.56 16.12
N VAL A 89 -2.33 45.84 17.29
CA VAL A 89 -3.53 46.67 17.50
C VAL A 89 -3.10 48.04 18.00
#